data_AF-A0A1G2V4H7-F1
#
_entry.id   AF-A0A1G2V4H7-F1
#
_cell.length_a   1.000
_cell.length_b   1.000
_cell.length_c   1.000
_cell.angle_alpha   90.00
_cell.angle_beta   90.00
_cell.angle_gamma   90.00
#
_symmetry.space_group_name_H-M   'P 1'
#
loop_
_entity.id
_entity.type
_entity.pdbx_description
1 polymer ?
#
loop_
_entity_poly.entity_id
_entity_poly.type
_entity_poly.pdbx_seq_one_letter_code
_entity_poly.pdbx_strand_id
1 'polypeptide(L)'
;MGPDLLSFGPFFLFNFFRFESWFGENFVPPNSVAVPNIIHIIYSFTHSLVIYALFFALLWFLGKKSFAKLTLGWLLHILVDIPTHSAEFFPTPFLWPISNFHVDGIPWSNPVIFIPNVILIIILYSYWYLKRKK
;
A
#
# COMPACT_ATOMS: atom_id res chain seq x y z
N MET A 1 -2.62 -0.99 3.41
CA MET A 1 -2.47 0.00 4.49
C MET A 1 -1.44 -0.42 5.53
N GLY A 2 -1.49 -1.62 6.11
CA GLY A 2 -0.46 -2.07 7.08
C GLY A 2 0.97 -2.02 6.53
N PRO A 3 1.26 -2.61 5.36
CA PRO A 3 2.56 -2.55 4.68
C PRO A 3 3.08 -1.11 4.48
N ASP A 4 2.22 -0.20 4.03
CA ASP A 4 2.56 1.21 3.82
C ASP A 4 2.87 1.92 5.12
N LEU A 5 2.06 1.70 6.17
CA LEU A 5 2.27 2.29 7.49
C LEU A 5 3.60 1.85 8.11
N LEU A 6 3.99 0.59 7.91
CA LEU A 6 5.29 0.09 8.36
C LEU A 6 6.46 0.74 7.62
N SER A 7 6.30 0.98 6.32
CA SER A 7 7.35 1.56 5.47
C SER A 7 7.48 3.08 5.65
N PHE A 8 6.35 3.79 5.58
CA PHE A 8 6.30 5.25 5.53
C PHE A 8 5.88 5.90 6.85
N GLY A 9 5.21 5.19 7.76
CA GLY A 9 4.72 5.75 9.02
C GLY A 9 5.82 6.34 9.91
N PRO A 10 6.92 5.61 10.20
CA PRO A 10 8.04 6.17 10.97
C PRO A 10 8.67 7.39 10.29
N PHE A 11 8.82 7.33 8.96
CA PHE A 11 9.34 8.45 8.17
C PHE A 11 8.41 9.67 8.21
N PHE A 12 7.10 9.45 8.12
CA PHE A 12 6.08 10.49 8.29
C PHE A 12 6.19 11.18 9.65
N LEU A 13 6.20 10.40 10.73
CA LEU A 13 6.31 10.94 12.09
C LEU A 13 7.62 11.74 12.29
N PHE A 14 8.75 11.21 11.84
CA PHE A 14 10.04 11.87 11.97
C PHE A 14 10.05 13.26 11.31
N ASN A 15 9.56 13.35 10.07
CA ASN A 15 9.52 14.62 9.34
C ASN A 15 8.44 15.57 9.88
N PHE A 16 7.30 15.04 10.34
CA PHE A 16 6.24 15.83 10.96
C PHE A 16 6.76 16.60 12.19
N PHE A 17 7.54 15.95 13.05
CA PHE A 17 8.11 16.59 14.23
C PHE A 17 9.28 17.55 13.92
N ARG A 18 9.87 17.48 12.72
CA ARG A 18 10.92 18.40 12.27
C ARG A 18 10.38 19.64 11.57
N PHE A 19 9.06 19.75 11.39
CA PHE A 19 8.41 20.81 10.61
C PHE A 19 9.01 20.99 9.21
N GLU A 20 9.56 19.93 8.63
CA GLU A 20 10.06 19.97 7.25
C GLU A 20 8.89 19.95 6.26
N SER A 21 8.97 20.77 5.21
CA SER A 21 7.92 20.84 4.18
C SER A 21 7.91 19.54 3.36
N TRP A 22 6.93 18.68 3.61
CA TRP A 22 6.70 17.45 2.85
C TRP A 22 6.35 17.68 1.38
N PHE A 23 5.64 18.77 1.16
CA PHE A 23 5.33 19.29 -0.15
C PHE A 23 6.46 20.23 -0.51
N GLY A 24 7.25 19.89 -1.54
CA GLY A 24 8.15 20.88 -2.13
C GLY A 24 7.37 22.11 -2.58
N GLU A 25 8.08 23.17 -2.98
CA GLU A 25 7.46 24.27 -3.72
C GLU A 25 6.60 23.64 -4.84
N ASN A 26 5.27 23.83 -4.78
CA ASN A 26 4.24 23.30 -5.71
C ASN A 26 3.48 22.00 -5.38
N PHE A 27 3.46 21.48 -4.14
CA PHE A 27 2.63 20.29 -3.79
C PHE A 27 2.94 19.02 -4.60
N VAL A 28 4.10 18.98 -5.26
CA VAL A 28 4.55 17.80 -5.98
C VAL A 28 5.06 16.79 -4.96
N PRO A 29 4.61 15.52 -5.01
CA PRO A 29 5.15 14.50 -4.15
C PRO A 29 6.66 14.36 -4.41
N PRO A 30 7.49 14.24 -3.36
CA PRO A 30 8.94 14.24 -3.50
C PRO A 30 9.38 13.07 -4.36
N ASN A 31 10.21 13.32 -5.39
CA ASN A 31 10.73 12.27 -6.27
C ASN A 31 11.24 11.07 -5.43
N SER A 32 11.07 9.85 -5.91
CA SER A 32 11.45 8.60 -5.21
C SER A 32 12.90 8.62 -4.69
N VAL A 33 13.78 9.38 -5.36
CA VAL A 33 15.17 9.65 -4.99
C VAL A 33 15.34 10.43 -3.68
N ALA A 34 14.37 11.28 -3.32
CA ALA A 34 14.38 12.03 -2.06
C ALA A 34 13.99 11.16 -0.85
N VAL A 35 13.46 9.95 -1.08
CA VAL A 35 13.07 9.03 -0.01
C VAL A 35 14.27 8.17 0.40
N PRO A 36 14.63 8.11 1.70
CA PRO A 36 15.75 7.29 2.19
C PRO A 36 15.71 5.82 1.73
N ASN A 37 16.86 5.27 1.35
CA ASN A 37 17.01 3.88 0.89
C ASN A 37 16.44 2.82 1.86
N ILE A 38 16.47 3.08 3.17
CA ILE A 38 15.89 2.16 4.16
C ILE A 38 14.39 1.94 3.94
N ILE A 39 13.67 2.98 3.49
CA ILE A 39 12.22 2.90 3.21
C ILE A 39 12.00 2.04 1.98
N HIS A 40 12.83 2.18 0.93
CA HIS A 40 12.78 1.32 -0.25
C HIS A 40 13.00 -0.15 0.08
N ILE A 41 13.90 -0.46 1.02
CA ILE A 41 14.15 -1.83 1.49
C ILE A 41 12.93 -2.37 2.26
N ILE A 42 12.39 -1.61 3.22
CA ILE A 42 11.22 -2.02 4.00
C ILE A 42 10.00 -2.17 3.07
N TYR A 43 9.82 -1.25 2.12
CA TYR A 43 8.78 -1.30 1.12
C TYR A 43 8.89 -2.58 0.28
N SER A 44 10.09 -2.90 -0.21
CA SER A 44 10.34 -4.13 -0.97
C SER A 44 10.02 -5.40 -0.18
N PHE A 45 10.39 -5.43 1.10
CA PHE A 45 10.09 -6.56 1.96
C PHE A 45 8.59 -6.72 2.24
N THR A 46 7.89 -5.60 2.44
CA THR A 46 6.46 -5.58 2.77
C THR A 46 5.55 -5.72 1.55
N HIS A 47 6.03 -5.48 0.32
CA HIS A 47 5.23 -5.54 -0.91
C HIS A 47 5.63 -6.68 -1.84
N SER A 48 6.34 -7.69 -1.33
CA SER A 48 6.71 -8.89 -2.07
C SER A 48 5.76 -10.06 -1.80
N LEU A 49 5.20 -10.65 -2.86
CA LEU A 49 4.43 -11.90 -2.78
C LEU A 49 5.31 -13.08 -2.37
N VAL A 50 6.60 -13.06 -2.71
CA VAL A 50 7.56 -14.09 -2.31
C VAL A 50 7.75 -14.07 -0.80
N ILE A 51 8.03 -12.90 -0.23
CA ILE A 51 8.20 -12.72 1.21
C ILE A 51 6.89 -13.04 1.95
N TYR A 52 5.76 -12.56 1.42
CA TYR A 52 4.44 -12.90 1.96
C TYR A 52 4.20 -14.42 1.98
N ALA A 53 4.48 -15.13 0.88
CA ALA A 53 4.28 -16.57 0.78
C ALA A 53 5.15 -17.33 1.79
N LEU A 54 6.41 -16.93 1.96
CA LEU A 54 7.31 -17.51 2.97
C LEU A 54 6.78 -17.28 4.39
N PHE A 55 6.33 -16.05 4.69
CA PHE A 55 5.76 -15.71 5.99
C PHE A 55 4.47 -16.51 6.27
N PHE A 56 3.57 -16.59 5.29
CA PHE A 56 2.35 -17.37 5.39
C PHE A 56 2.65 -18.86 5.61
N ALA A 57 3.56 -19.43 4.83
CA ALA A 57 3.99 -20.82 4.96
C ALA A 57 4.58 -21.10 6.34
N LEU A 58 5.46 -20.22 6.84
CA LEU A 58 6.02 -20.33 8.18
C LEU A 58 4.92 -20.39 9.25
N LEU A 59 3.97 -19.46 9.23
CA LEU A 59 2.85 -19.47 10.17
C LEU A 59 2.00 -20.74 10.06
N TRP A 60 1.78 -21.20 8.82
CA TRP A 60 1.02 -22.41 8.55
C TRP A 60 1.67 -23.66 9.14
N PHE A 61 2.97 -23.84 8.91
CA PHE A 61 3.74 -24.99 9.40
C PHE A 61 4.00 -24.93 10.90
N LEU A 62 4.04 -23.73 11.51
CA LEU A 62 4.07 -23.55 12.96
C LEU A 62 2.70 -23.80 13.64
N GLY A 63 1.68 -24.24 12.89
CA GLY A 63 0.34 -24.51 13.43
C GLY A 63 -0.50 -23.26 13.72
N LYS A 64 0.00 -22.06 13.43
CA LYS A 64 -0.67 -20.77 13.67
C LYS A 64 -1.68 -20.42 12.56
N LYS A 65 -2.49 -21.38 12.13
CA LYS A 65 -3.39 -21.27 10.96
C LYS A 65 -4.38 -20.10 11.06
N SER A 66 -4.93 -19.84 12.24
CA SER A 66 -5.83 -18.70 12.46
C SER A 66 -5.13 -17.37 12.20
N PHE A 67 -3.89 -17.23 12.68
CA PHE A 67 -3.09 -16.03 12.44
C PHE A 67 -2.68 -15.91 10.97
N ALA A 68 -2.28 -17.02 10.33
CA ALA A 68 -2.01 -17.05 8.89
C ALA A 68 -3.20 -16.53 8.07
N LYS A 69 -4.43 -16.95 8.39
CA LYS A 69 -5.64 -16.45 7.72
C LYS A 69 -5.88 -14.95 7.91
N LEU A 70 -5.56 -14.39 9.08
CA LEU A 70 -5.67 -12.94 9.31
C LEU A 70 -4.74 -12.15 8.39
N THR A 71 -3.61 -12.73 7.97
CA THR A 71 -2.66 -12.10 7.05
C THR A 71 -3.14 -12.06 5.60
N LEU A 72 -4.29 -12.66 5.26
CA LEU A 72 -4.85 -12.56 3.91
C LEU A 72 -5.18 -11.12 3.50
N GLY A 73 -5.43 -10.22 4.47
CA GLY A 73 -5.53 -8.79 4.19
C GLY A 73 -4.24 -8.18 3.66
N TRP A 74 -3.07 -8.72 4.06
CA TRP A 74 -1.78 -8.34 3.50
C TRP A 74 -1.62 -8.83 2.06
N LEU A 75 -2.03 -10.06 1.74
CA LEU A 75 -2.06 -10.53 0.36
C LEU A 75 -2.94 -9.65 -0.52
N LEU A 76 -4.18 -9.38 -0.07
CA LEU A 76 -5.12 -8.56 -0.81
C LEU A 76 -4.55 -7.16 -1.08
N HIS A 77 -3.88 -6.58 -0.09
CA HIS A 77 -3.18 -5.31 -0.23
C HIS A 77 -2.16 -5.33 -1.38
N ILE A 78 -1.23 -6.30 -1.40
CA ILE A 78 -0.24 -6.41 -2.48
C ILE A 78 -0.92 -6.59 -3.85
N LEU A 79 -1.96 -7.43 -3.92
CA LEU A 79 -2.67 -7.68 -5.17
C LEU A 79 -3.39 -6.44 -5.71
N VAL A 80 -3.93 -5.61 -4.84
CA VAL A 80 -4.55 -4.32 -5.21
C VAL A 80 -3.49 -3.33 -5.67
N ASP A 81 -2.31 -3.31 -5.04
CA ASP A 81 -1.25 -2.37 -5.37
C ASP A 81 -0.62 -2.62 -6.75
N ILE A 82 -0.56 -3.88 -7.23
CA ILE A 82 0.04 -4.21 -8.54
C ILE A 82 -0.56 -3.36 -9.69
N PRO A 83 -1.88 -3.27 -9.88
CA PRO A 83 -2.47 -2.42 -10.91
C PRO A 83 -2.67 -0.96 -10.47
N THR A 84 -2.47 -0.62 -9.19
CA THR A 84 -2.82 0.72 -8.65
C THR A 84 -1.62 1.57 -8.20
N HIS A 85 -0.41 1.15 -8.56
CA HIS A 85 0.82 1.90 -8.39
C HIS A 85 1.49 2.18 -9.74
N SER A 86 1.93 3.43 -9.94
CA SER A 86 2.74 3.78 -11.11
C SER A 86 4.22 3.43 -10.88
N ALA A 87 4.90 3.11 -11.96
CA ALA A 87 6.35 2.87 -11.98
C ALA A 87 7.19 4.12 -11.69
N GLU A 88 6.64 5.32 -11.81
CA GLU A 88 7.39 6.58 -11.64
C GLU A 88 7.74 6.91 -10.18
N PHE A 89 6.90 6.49 -9.23
CA PHE A 89 7.03 6.88 -7.82
C PHE A 89 7.48 5.71 -6.93
N PHE A 90 6.64 4.68 -6.80
CA PHE A 90 6.92 3.46 -6.04
C PHE A 90 6.26 2.28 -6.75
N PRO A 91 6.96 1.62 -7.69
CA PRO A 91 6.45 0.40 -8.30
C PRO A 91 6.34 -0.72 -7.27
N THR A 92 5.26 -1.47 -7.29
CA THR A 92 5.05 -2.62 -6.41
C THR A 92 6.03 -3.75 -6.76
N PRO A 93 7.03 -4.08 -5.91
CA PRO A 93 8.07 -5.06 -6.21
C PRO A 93 7.60 -6.48 -5.84
N PHE A 94 6.49 -6.91 -6.43
CA PHE A 94 5.77 -8.11 -5.99
C PHE A 94 6.54 -9.42 -6.18
N LEU A 95 7.59 -9.44 -7.02
CA LEU A 95 8.48 -10.59 -7.22
C LEU A 95 9.84 -10.48 -6.50
N TRP A 96 10.08 -9.41 -5.75
CA TRP A 96 11.34 -9.25 -5.02
C TRP A 96 11.55 -10.38 -4.00
N PRO A 97 12.77 -10.90 -3.78
CA PRO A 97 14.04 -10.51 -4.40
C PRO A 97 14.36 -11.28 -5.69
N ILE A 98 13.43 -12.08 -6.21
CA ILE A 98 13.66 -12.98 -7.34
C ILE A 98 13.71 -12.21 -8.66
N SER A 99 12.88 -11.18 -8.82
CA SER A 99 12.81 -10.36 -10.03
C SER A 99 12.47 -8.91 -9.71
N ASN A 100 12.97 -8.00 -10.55
CA ASN A 100 12.64 -6.57 -10.54
C ASN A 100 11.46 -6.22 -11.47
N PHE A 101 10.81 -7.23 -12.08
CA PHE A 101 9.62 -7.01 -12.88
C PHE A 101 8.50 -6.44 -12.01
N HIS A 102 7.88 -5.38 -12.53
CA HIS A 102 6.78 -4.67 -11.92
C HIS A 102 5.82 -4.21 -13.02
N VAL A 103 4.60 -3.86 -12.64
CA VAL A 103 3.58 -3.35 -13.54
C VAL A 103 3.49 -1.83 -13.35
N ASP A 104 3.43 -1.09 -14.47
CA ASP A 104 3.08 0.33 -14.44
C ASP A 104 1.55 0.47 -14.43
N GLY A 105 1.02 0.61 -13.22
CA GLY A 105 -0.41 0.72 -12.96
C GLY A 105 -0.92 2.17 -12.93
N ILE A 106 -2.22 2.31 -12.72
CA ILE A 106 -2.87 3.62 -12.61
C ILE A 106 -2.92 4.00 -11.12
N PRO A 107 -2.24 5.08 -10.68
CA PRO A 107 -2.18 5.42 -9.27
C PRO A 107 -3.57 5.80 -8.72
N TRP A 108 -3.80 5.56 -7.44
CA TRP A 108 -5.05 5.95 -6.74
C TRP A 108 -5.38 7.44 -6.82
N SER A 109 -4.38 8.30 -7.04
CA SER A 109 -4.57 9.74 -7.26
C SER A 109 -5.19 10.06 -8.62
N ASN A 110 -5.17 9.12 -9.57
CA ASN A 110 -5.76 9.32 -10.88
C ASN A 110 -7.30 9.41 -10.76
N PRO A 111 -7.94 10.45 -11.33
CA PRO A 111 -9.39 10.63 -11.28
C PRO A 111 -10.20 9.42 -11.75
N VAL A 112 -9.67 8.62 -12.68
CA VAL A 112 -10.34 7.41 -13.22
C VAL A 112 -10.58 6.36 -12.13
N ILE A 113 -9.71 6.27 -11.13
CA ILE A 113 -9.91 5.38 -9.97
C ILE A 113 -10.56 6.13 -8.82
N PHE A 114 -10.06 7.34 -8.52
CA PHE A 114 -10.48 8.12 -7.36
C PHE A 114 -11.97 8.46 -7.38
N ILE A 115 -12.47 9.01 -8.51
CA ILE A 115 -13.84 9.52 -8.60
C ILE A 115 -14.87 8.38 -8.49
N PRO A 116 -14.77 7.28 -9.26
CA PRO A 116 -15.71 6.17 -9.10
C PRO A 116 -15.69 5.57 -7.70
N ASN A 117 -14.51 5.45 -7.07
CA ASN A 117 -14.39 4.95 -5.71
C ASN A 117 -15.16 5.81 -4.70
N VAL A 118 -14.97 7.14 -4.74
CA VAL A 118 -15.70 8.08 -3.87
C VAL A 118 -17.21 8.00 -4.11
N ILE A 119 -17.65 7.97 -5.37
CA ILE A 119 -19.07 7.85 -5.73
C ILE A 119 -19.67 6.56 -5.17
N LEU A 120 -18.99 5.43 -5.34
CA LEU A 120 -19.44 4.13 -4.83
C LEU A 120 -19.58 4.14 -3.31
N ILE A 121 -18.61 4.71 -2.60
CA ILE A 121 -18.67 4.86 -1.13
C ILE A 121 -19.89 5.70 -0.75
N ILE A 122 -20.12 6.86 -1.37
CA ILE A 122 -21.26 7.73 -1.09
C ILE A 122 -22.59 6.99 -1.32
N ILE A 123 -22.71 6.26 -2.43
CA ILE A 123 -23.92 5.48 -2.76
C ILE A 123 -24.16 4.39 -1.71
N LEU A 124 -23.14 3.62 -1.36
CA LEU A 124 -23.24 2.52 -0.39
C LEU A 124 -23.66 3.01 0.99
N TYR A 125 -23.03 4.08 1.50
CA TYR A 125 -23.38 4.65 2.80
C TYR A 125 -24.76 5.31 2.79
N SER A 126 -25.13 6.01 1.70
CA SER A 126 -26.46 6.58 1.57
C SER A 126 -27.53 5.49 1.55
N TYR A 127 -27.32 4.41 0.79
CA TYR A 127 -28.22 3.27 0.75
C TYR A 127 -28.37 2.60 2.12
N TRP A 128 -27.25 2.34 2.80
CA TRP A 128 -27.25 1.76 4.15
C TRP A 128 -28.00 2.64 5.15
N TYR A 129 -27.75 3.96 5.12
CA TYR A 129 -28.41 4.91 6.01
C TYR A 129 -29.92 4.97 5.78
N LEU A 130 -30.36 5.02 4.51
CA LEU A 130 -31.78 5.03 4.15
C LEU A 130 -32.48 3.71 4.54
N LYS A 131 -31.78 2.57 4.45
CA LYS A 131 -32.30 1.29 4.92
C LYS A 131 -32.42 1.18 6.44
N ARG A 132 -31.60 1.89 7.21
CA ARG A 132 -31.73 1.93 8.69
C ARG A 132 -32.83 2.85 9.19
N LYS A 133 -33.29 3.80 8.36
CA LYS A 133 -34.40 4.71 8.68
C LYS A 133 -35.77 4.15 8.32
N LYS A 134 -35.83 3.10 7.51
CA LYS A 134 -37.04 2.30 7.27
C LYS A 134 -37.12 1.20 8.32
#